data_AF-A0A359LGP4-F1
#
_entry.id   AF-A0A359LGP4-F1
#
_cell.length_a   1.000
_cell.length_b   1.000
_cell.length_c   1.000
_cell.angle_alpha   90.00
_cell.angle_beta   90.00
_cell.angle_gamma   90.00
#
_symmetry.space_group_name_H-M   'P 1'
#
loop_
_entity.id
_entity.type
_entity.pdbx_description
1 polymer ?
#
loop_
_entity_poly.entity_id
_entity_poly.type
_entity_poly.pdbx_seq_one_letter_code
_entity_poly.pdbx_strand_id
1 'polypeptide(L)' 'MQRFFVAKGIPAVVFGPGNIAQAHSEDEWIEIKQVVQAAEIIARTVIVCQNGLL' A
#
# COMPACT_ATOMS: atom_id res chain seq x y z
N MET A 1 -5.73 -5.25 9.66
CA MET A 1 -5.01 -4.06 10.17
C MET A 1 -5.80 -2.77 9.98
N GLN A 2 -6.16 -2.33 8.76
CA GLN A 2 -6.91 -1.08 8.54
C GLN A 2 -8.14 -0.91 9.44
N ARG A 3 -8.98 -1.93 9.56
CA ARG A 3 -10.20 -1.90 10.40
C ARG A 3 -9.92 -1.48 11.86
N PHE A 4 -8.78 -1.89 12.42
CA PHE A 4 -8.40 -1.52 13.79
C PHE A 4 -8.11 -0.01 13.91
N PHE A 5 -7.33 0.55 12.98
CA PHE A 5 -7.01 1.98 12.96
C PHE A 5 -8.25 2.85 12.76
N VAL A 6 -9.10 2.47 11.80
CA VAL A 6 -10.37 3.17 11.54
C VAL A 6 -11.28 3.13 12.77
N ALA A 7 -11.37 1.99 13.47
CA ALA A 7 -12.13 1.88 14.71
C ALA A 7 -11.58 2.74 15.86
N LYS A 8 -10.33 3.22 15.75
CA LYS A 8 -9.70 4.17 16.69
C LYS A 8 -9.75 5.63 16.20
N GLY A 9 -10.49 5.91 15.12
CA GLY A 9 -10.60 7.25 14.56
C GLY A 9 -9.36 7.71 13.76
N ILE A 10 -8.44 6.80 13.45
CA ILE A 10 -7.26 7.10 12.65
C ILE A 10 -7.59 6.79 11.18
N PRO A 11 -7.54 7.79 10.26
CA PRO A 11 -7.74 7.54 8.84
C PRO A 11 -6.69 6.55 8.32
N ALA A 12 -7.13 5.47 7.70
CA ALA A 12 -6.25 4.42 7.19
C ALA A 12 -6.82 3.79 5.92
N VAL A 13 -5.92 3.40 5.02
CA VAL A 13 -6.21 2.68 3.77
C VAL A 13 -5.36 1.42 3.68
N VAL A 14 -5.83 0.42 2.96
CA VAL A 14 -4.98 -0.67 2.46
C VAL A 14 -4.47 -0.27 1.09
N PHE A 15 -3.15 -0.29 0.92
CA PHE A 15 -2.50 0.01 -0.35
C PHE A 15 -1.30 -0.92 -0.51
N GLY A 16 -1.21 -1.57 -1.66
CA GLY A 16 -0.12 -2.48 -2.00
C GLY A 16 -0.25 -2.98 -3.44
N PRO A 17 0.85 -3.43 -4.06
CA PRO A 17 0.85 -3.97 -5.42
C PRO A 17 0.32 -5.41 -5.45
N GLY A 18 0.11 -5.94 -6.66
CA GLY A 18 -0.33 -7.31 -6.88
C GLY A 18 -1.85 -7.47 -7.08
N ASN A 19 -2.31 -8.71 -7.07
CA ASN A 19 -3.72 -9.06 -7.20
C ASN A 19 -4.14 -9.97 -6.05
N ILE A 20 -5.18 -9.57 -5.32
CA ILE A 20 -5.68 -10.34 -4.16
C ILE A 20 -6.15 -11.75 -4.55
N ALA A 21 -6.59 -11.95 -5.80
CA ALA A 21 -6.98 -13.27 -6.29
C ALA A 21 -5.81 -14.25 -6.43
N GLN A 22 -4.57 -13.75 -6.46
CA GLN A 22 -3.34 -14.57 -6.46
C GLN A 22 -2.78 -14.82 -5.06
N ALA A 23 -3.23 -14.07 -4.05
CA ALA A 23 -2.71 -14.25 -2.70
C ALA A 23 -3.07 -15.66 -2.17
N HIS A 24 -2.08 -16.33 -1.56
CA HIS A 24 -2.20 -17.70 -1.07
C HIS A 24 -2.51 -18.74 -2.17
N SER A 25 -2.14 -18.48 -3.42
CA SER A 25 -2.09 -19.52 -4.45
C SER A 25 -0.83 -20.36 -4.30
N GLU A 26 -0.81 -21.57 -4.88
CA GLU A 26 0.37 -22.45 -4.85
C GLU A 26 1.60 -21.78 -5.49
N ASP A 27 1.37 -21.09 -6.60
CA ASP A 27 2.37 -20.30 -7.33
C ASP A 27 2.14 -18.81 -7.10
N GLU A 28 2.20 -18.34 -5.85
CA GLU A 28 2.04 -16.91 -5.55
C GLU A 28 3.20 -16.09 -6.17
N TRP A 29 2.85 -15.10 -7.00
CA TRP A 29 3.83 -14.22 -7.64
C TRP A 29 3.31 -12.79 -7.80
N ILE A 30 4.25 -11.89 -8.10
CA ILE A 30 3.97 -10.47 -8.38
C ILE A 30 4.89 -9.95 -9.47
N GLU A 31 4.38 -9.06 -10.32
CA GLU A 31 5.21 -8.36 -11.30
C GLU A 31 6.22 -7.45 -10.61
N ILE A 32 7.51 -7.59 -10.94
CA ILE A 32 8.59 -6.76 -10.38
C ILE A 32 8.29 -5.26 -10.59
N LYS A 33 7.74 -4.91 -11.76
CA LYS A 33 7.35 -3.52 -12.07
C LYS A 33 6.33 -2.96 -11.06
N GLN A 34 5.39 -3.77 -10.60
CA GLN A 34 4.39 -3.33 -9.61
C GLN A 34 5.03 -3.08 -8.24
N VAL A 35 6.04 -3.86 -7.86
CA VAL A 35 6.81 -3.64 -6.63
C VAL A 35 7.53 -2.29 -6.67
N VAL A 36 8.23 -2.01 -7.78
CA VAL A 36 8.92 -0.72 -7.97
C VAL A 36 7.94 0.45 -7.92
N GLN A 37 6.82 0.33 -8.64
CA GLN A 37 5.80 1.37 -8.66
C GLN A 37 5.20 1.65 -7.27
N ALA A 38 4.92 0.62 -6.48
CA ALA A 38 4.42 0.80 -5.12
C ALA A 38 5.45 1.51 -4.22
N ALA A 39 6.72 1.17 -4.34
CA ALA A 39 7.80 1.83 -3.61
C ALA A 39 7.91 3.32 -3.98
N GLU A 40 7.83 3.66 -5.26
CA GLU A 40 7.83 5.06 -5.73
C GLU A 40 6.63 5.85 -5.18
N ILE A 41 5.44 5.24 -5.17
CA ILE A 41 4.23 5.88 -4.63
C ILE A 41 4.41 6.15 -3.14
N ILE A 42 4.85 5.15 -2.36
CA ILE A 42 5.09 5.31 -0.92
C ILE A 42 6.13 6.42 -0.66
N ALA A 43 7.25 6.42 -1.39
CA ALA A 43 8.29 7.44 -1.23
C ALA A 43 7.74 8.85 -1.50
N ARG A 44 6.98 9.03 -2.60
CA ARG A 44 6.35 10.31 -2.93
C ARG A 44 5.31 10.72 -1.88
N THR A 45 4.48 9.80 -1.40
CA THR A 45 3.50 10.08 -0.36
C THR A 45 4.17 10.56 0.92
N VAL A 46 5.26 9.92 1.37
CA VAL A 46 6.00 10.36 2.56
C VAL A 46 6.52 11.78 2.39
N ILE A 47 7.11 12.11 1.23
CA ILE A 47 7.62 13.46 0.95
C ILE A 47 6.49 14.50 0.99
N VAL A 48 5.36 14.23 0.32
CA VAL A 48 4.21 15.14 0.29
C VAL A 48 3.65 15.34 1.70
N CYS A 49 3.49 14.26 2.49
CA CYS A 49 3.04 14.34 3.88
C CYS A 49 3.99 15.15 4.77
N GLN A 50 5.31 14.97 4.64
CA GLN A 50 6.30 15.71 5.41
C GLN A 50 6.29 17.21 5.10
N ASN A 51 6.01 17.57 3.85
CA ASN A 51 5.97 18.95 3.40
C ASN A 51 4.62 19.65 3.64
N GLY A 52 3.63 18.95 4.23
CA GLY A 52 2.29 19.51 4.50
C GLY A 52 1.48 19.82 3.23
N LEU A 53 1.74 19.09 2.14
CA LEU A 53 1.10 19.30 0.84
C LEU A 53 -0.18 18.45 0.65
N LEU A 54 -0.84 18.06 1.74
CA LEU A 54 -2.11 17.31 1.80
C LEU A 54 -3.13 18.03 2.67
#